data_AF-A0A8T2UP47-F1
#
_entry.id   AF-A0A8T2UP47-F1
#
_cell.length_a   1.000
_cell.length_b   1.000
_cell.length_c   1.000
_cell.angle_alpha   90.00
_cell.angle_beta   90.00
_cell.angle_gamma   90.00
#
_symmetry.space_group_name_H-M   'P 1'
#
loop_
_entity.id
_entity.type
_entity.pdbx_description
1 polymer ?
#
loop_
_entity_poly.entity_id
_entity_poly.type
_entity_poly.pdbx_seq_one_letter_code
_entity_poly.pdbx_strand_id
1 'polypeptide(L)'
;MPSESNELIVEGEPVSETGLVMIRVALCCDDRPDLMADLKQALETLKLRTIKVEMSTLGGRMKNDFWVVPRDDCGEHDPEVLKKGVQEALQAVMEKPGRGELLQGKLNKKQRVTPAE
;
A
#
# COMPACT_ATOMS: atom_id res chain seq x y z
N MET A 1 -14.97 -8.47 8.90
CA MET A 1 -15.33 -8.59 7.47
C MET A 1 -14.91 -7.31 6.76
N PRO A 2 -14.33 -7.37 5.55
CA PRO A 2 -14.13 -6.17 4.73
C PRO A 2 -15.50 -5.57 4.42
N SER A 3 -15.64 -4.25 4.61
CA SER A 3 -16.89 -3.53 4.39
C SER A 3 -17.14 -3.33 2.89
N GLU A 4 -18.37 -2.98 2.52
CA GLU A 4 -18.75 -2.75 1.12
C GLU A 4 -18.22 -1.40 0.57
N SER A 5 -17.66 -0.55 1.43
CA SER A 5 -17.10 0.77 1.08
C SER A 5 -15.58 0.87 1.33
N ASN A 6 -14.93 1.79 0.62
CA ASN A 6 -13.54 2.16 0.88
C ASN A 6 -13.43 2.95 2.19
N GLU A 7 -12.61 2.45 3.11
CA GLU A 7 -12.39 3.08 4.42
C GLU A 7 -10.88 3.23 4.63
N LEU A 8 -10.43 4.40 5.11
CA LEU A 8 -9.06 4.66 5.52
C LEU A 8 -9.09 5.28 6.92
N ILE A 9 -8.44 4.62 7.86
CA ILE A 9 -8.31 5.04 9.25
C ILE A 9 -6.82 5.20 9.52
N VAL A 10 -6.43 6.37 10.00
CA VAL A 10 -5.06 6.66 10.43
C VAL A 10 -5.14 7.17 11.86
N GLU A 11 -4.47 6.50 12.78
CA GLU A 11 -4.38 6.85 14.20
C GLU A 11 -2.91 7.04 14.54
N GLY A 12 -2.56 8.17 15.17
CA GLY A 12 -1.18 8.49 15.52
C GLY A 12 -1.05 8.55 17.03
N GLU A 13 -0.28 7.63 17.60
CA GLU A 13 -0.03 7.53 19.03
C GLU A 13 1.44 7.89 19.32
N PRO A 14 1.71 8.93 20.13
CA PRO A 14 3.07 9.23 20.54
C PRO A 14 3.57 8.17 21.53
N VAL A 15 4.67 7.50 21.21
CA VAL A 15 5.33 6.58 22.13
C VAL A 15 6.17 7.41 23.09
N SER A 16 5.57 7.80 24.21
CA SER A 16 6.16 8.71 25.20
C SER A 16 7.50 8.25 25.78
N GLU A 17 7.82 6.96 25.65
CA GLU A 17 9.02 6.35 26.24
C GLU A 17 10.26 6.42 25.34
N THR A 18 10.08 6.52 24.02
CA THR A 18 11.18 6.56 23.04
C THR A 18 11.20 7.83 22.19
N GLY A 19 10.21 8.71 22.34
CA GLY A 19 10.05 9.90 21.48
C GLY A 19 9.68 9.57 20.04
N LEU A 20 9.36 8.31 19.75
CA LEU A 20 8.96 7.84 18.42
C LEU A 20 7.43 7.90 18.30
N VAL A 21 6.93 8.23 17.11
CA VAL A 21 5.48 8.22 16.83
C VAL A 21 5.09 6.89 16.19
N MET A 22 4.11 6.20 16.76
CA MET A 22 3.56 4.97 16.18
C MET A 22 2.24 5.29 15.51
N ILE A 23 2.13 4.97 14.22
CA ILE A 23 0.92 5.21 13.44
C ILE A 23 0.28 3.88 13.11
N ARG A 24 -0.97 3.71 13.54
CA ARG A 24 -1.84 2.63 13.10
C ARG A 24 -2.60 3.07 11.86
N VAL A 25 -2.60 2.23 10.85
CA VAL A 25 -3.29 2.43 9.59
C VAL A 25 -4.19 1.24 9.33
N ALA A 26 -5.47 1.48 9.12
CA ALA A 26 -6.39 0.48 8.64
C ALA A 26 -7.03 0.96 7.34
N LEU A 27 -6.92 0.19 6.26
CA LEU A 27 -7.59 0.45 5.00
C LEU A 27 -8.41 -0.73 4.51
N CYS A 28 -9.50 -0.46 3.81
CA CYS A 28 -10.33 -1.43 3.12
C CYS A 28 -10.50 -0.98 1.66
N CYS A 29 -10.09 -1.81 0.71
CA CYS A 29 -10.11 -1.55 -0.73
C CYS A 29 -10.36 -2.83 -1.54
N ASP A 30 -10.62 -2.70 -2.83
CA ASP A 30 -10.51 -3.83 -3.76
C ASP A 30 -9.07 -4.36 -3.82
N ASP A 31 -8.94 -5.67 -3.84
CA ASP A 31 -7.68 -6.40 -3.97
C ASP A 31 -7.18 -6.24 -5.41
N ARG A 32 -6.35 -5.22 -5.63
CA ARG A 32 -5.68 -4.99 -6.91
C ARG A 32 -4.25 -5.54 -6.85
N PRO A 33 -3.76 -6.15 -7.94
CA PRO A 33 -2.42 -6.76 -7.95
C PRO A 33 -1.30 -5.75 -7.64
N ASP A 34 -1.47 -4.48 -8.03
CA ASP A 34 -0.48 -3.43 -7.79
C ASP A 34 -0.64 -2.70 -6.44
N LEU A 35 -1.75 -2.93 -5.70
CA LEU A 35 -2.06 -2.18 -4.47
C LEU A 35 -0.93 -2.31 -3.43
N MET A 36 -0.44 -3.53 -3.23
CA MET A 36 0.64 -3.81 -2.27
C MET A 36 1.96 -3.13 -2.65
N ALA A 37 2.26 -3.05 -3.95
CA ALA A 37 3.47 -2.39 -4.44
C ALA A 37 3.39 -0.87 -4.24
N ASP A 38 2.24 -0.26 -4.57
CA ASP A 38 1.98 1.16 -4.33
C ASP A 38 2.02 1.51 -2.83
N LEU A 39 1.39 0.69 -1.97
CA LEU A 39 1.43 0.88 -0.51
C LEU A 39 2.86 0.83 0.01
N LYS A 40 3.64 -0.18 -0.41
CA LYS A 40 5.05 -0.29 -0.03
C LYS A 40 5.84 0.93 -0.48
N GLN A 41 5.66 1.37 -1.72
CA GLN A 41 6.36 2.52 -2.26
C GLN A 41 5.97 3.83 -1.55
N ALA A 42 4.71 4.00 -1.18
CA ALA A 42 4.24 5.14 -0.40
C ALA A 42 4.93 5.18 0.99
N LEU A 43 5.00 4.03 1.68
CA LEU A 43 5.69 3.91 2.96
C LEU A 43 7.20 4.19 2.84
N GLU A 44 7.85 3.69 1.78
CA GLU A 44 9.26 3.97 1.51
C GLU A 44 9.51 5.46 1.24
N THR A 45 8.61 6.13 0.52
CA THR A 45 8.68 7.57 0.23
C THR A 45 8.57 8.42 1.50
N LEU A 46 7.70 8.00 2.41
CA LEU A 46 7.52 8.64 3.73
C LEU A 46 8.63 8.27 4.73
N LYS A 47 9.61 7.44 4.35
CA LYS A 47 10.66 6.90 5.22
C LYS A 47 10.10 6.23 6.48
N LEU A 48 8.97 5.56 6.33
CA LEU A 48 8.34 4.79 7.40
C LEU A 48 8.81 3.34 7.38
N ARG A 49 8.72 2.69 8.53
CA ARG A 49 9.02 1.28 8.72
C ARG A 49 7.78 0.59 9.25
N THR A 50 7.31 -0.43 8.54
CA THR A 50 6.22 -1.29 9.01
C THR A 50 6.73 -2.21 10.11
N ILE A 51 6.06 -2.19 11.26
CA ILE A 51 6.37 -3.05 12.41
C ILE A 51 5.50 -4.30 12.40
N LYS A 52 4.21 -4.12 12.10
CA LYS A 52 3.23 -5.20 12.06
C LYS A 52 2.25 -4.94 10.92
N VAL A 53 1.84 -6.00 10.24
CA VAL A 53 0.82 -5.95 9.20
C VAL A 53 -0.13 -7.14 9.42
N GLU A 54 -1.42 -6.86 9.42
CA GLU A 54 -2.50 -7.83 9.35
C GLU A 54 -3.26 -7.60 8.06
N MET A 55 -3.23 -8.59 7.18
CA MET A 55 -3.86 -8.54 5.87
C MET A 55 -4.96 -9.59 5.83
N SER A 56 -6.11 -9.23 5.28
CA SER A 56 -7.22 -10.15 5.12
C SER A 56 -7.93 -9.85 3.81
N THR A 57 -8.00 -10.84 2.92
CA THR A 57 -8.73 -10.74 1.67
C THR A 57 -9.99 -11.61 1.72
N LEU A 58 -11.09 -11.11 1.18
CA LEU A 58 -12.36 -11.83 1.07
C LEU A 58 -13.10 -11.37 -0.19
N GLY A 59 -13.37 -12.28 -1.12
CA GLY A 59 -14.24 -12.02 -2.28
C GLY A 59 -13.80 -10.85 -3.17
N GLY A 60 -12.49 -10.69 -3.39
CA GLY A 60 -11.94 -9.58 -4.20
C GLY A 60 -11.73 -8.28 -3.42
N ARG A 61 -12.11 -8.22 -2.14
CA ARG A 61 -11.80 -7.11 -1.25
C ARG A 61 -10.65 -7.44 -0.33
N MET A 62 -9.85 -6.44 -0.01
CA MET A 62 -8.70 -6.51 0.87
C MET A 62 -8.85 -5.51 2.00
N LYS A 63 -8.68 -5.98 3.23
CA LYS A 63 -8.49 -5.17 4.42
C LYS A 63 -7.05 -5.30 4.88
N ASN A 64 -6.38 -4.17 5.08
CA ASN A 64 -5.02 -4.10 5.60
C ASN A 64 -5.05 -3.27 6.89
N ASP A 65 -4.60 -3.84 8.00
CA ASP A 65 -4.43 -3.16 9.29
C ASP A 65 -2.95 -3.30 9.67
N PHE A 66 -2.20 -2.20 9.64
CA PHE A 66 -0.77 -2.22 9.87
C PHE A 66 -0.30 -1.05 10.72
N TRP A 67 0.85 -1.27 11.36
CA TRP A 67 1.50 -0.30 12.21
C TRP A 67 2.82 0.11 11.60
N VAL A 68 3.04 1.41 11.51
CA VAL A 68 4.25 2.01 10.97
C VAL A 68 4.85 2.99 11.97
N VAL A 69 6.17 3.08 11.95
CA VAL A 69 6.96 4.04 12.72
C VAL A 69 7.90 4.80 11.78
N PRO A 70 8.23 6.07 12.04
CA PRO A 70 9.29 6.74 11.31
C PRO A 70 10.63 6.00 11.50
N ARG A 71 11.46 5.98 10.47
CA ARG A 71 12.86 5.55 10.63
C ARG A 71 13.61 6.53 11.55
N ASP A 72 14.60 6.02 12.26
CA ASP A 72 15.48 6.79 13.16
C ASP A 72 16.16 8.01 12.48
N ASP A 73 16.27 8.01 11.15
CA ASP A 73 16.83 9.13 10.37
C ASP A 73 15.84 10.26 10.05
N CYS A 74 14.54 10.10 10.36
CA CYS A 74 13.59 11.21 10.38
C CYS A 74 13.67 11.87 11.75
N GLY A 75 13.99 13.16 11.81
CA GLY A 75 14.03 13.91 13.06
C GLY A 75 12.67 13.94 13.78
N GLU A 76 12.58 14.74 14.84
CA GLU A 76 11.30 14.96 15.55
C GLU A 76 10.21 15.37 14.56
N HIS A 77 9.26 14.47 14.36
CA HIS A 77 8.11 14.69 13.50
C HIS A 77 6.87 14.87 14.36
N ASP A 78 6.18 15.99 14.15
CA ASP A 78 4.86 16.20 14.71
C ASP A 78 3.95 15.03 14.29
N PRO A 79 3.30 14.35 15.27
CA PRO A 79 2.44 13.22 14.97
C PRO A 79 1.30 13.59 14.02
N GLU A 80 0.83 14.84 14.08
CA GLU A 80 -0.20 15.37 13.18
C GLU A 80 0.28 15.50 11.73
N VAL A 81 1.51 15.98 11.52
CA VAL A 81 2.11 16.14 10.18
C VAL A 81 2.35 14.77 9.56
N LEU A 82 2.91 13.84 10.34
CA LEU A 82 3.18 12.49 9.87
C LEU A 82 1.87 11.75 9.55
N LYS A 83 0.87 11.86 10.43
CA LYS A 83 -0.48 11.31 10.21
C LYS A 83 -1.10 11.82 8.91
N LYS A 84 -1.04 13.13 8.67
CA LYS A 84 -1.59 13.75 7.47
C LYS A 84 -0.85 13.29 6.21
N GLY A 85 0.49 13.22 6.26
CA GLY A 85 1.30 12.71 5.16
C GLY A 85 1.02 11.24 4.82
N VAL A 86 0.86 10.39 5.84
CA VAL A 86 0.44 8.99 5.68
C VAL A 86 -0.95 8.91 5.06
N GLN A 87 -1.90 9.67 5.57
CA GLN A 87 -3.27 9.69 5.07
C GLN A 87 -3.32 10.08 3.60
N GLU A 88 -2.67 11.18 3.21
CA GLU A 88 -2.66 11.66 1.83
C GLU A 88 -1.97 10.67 0.87
N ALA A 89 -0.83 10.10 1.28
CA ALA A 89 -0.10 9.14 0.45
C ALA A 89 -0.91 7.86 0.21
N LEU A 90 -1.55 7.32 1.26
CA LEU A 90 -2.37 6.13 1.16
C LEU A 90 -3.68 6.39 0.43
N GLN A 91 -4.31 7.54 0.66
CA GLN A 91 -5.50 7.95 -0.07
C GLN A 91 -5.18 8.06 -1.57
N ALA A 92 -4.06 8.66 -1.95
CA ALA A 92 -3.62 8.69 -3.34
C ALA A 92 -3.43 7.28 -3.93
N VAL A 93 -2.95 6.31 -3.15
CA VAL A 93 -2.85 4.91 -3.57
C VAL A 93 -4.23 4.28 -3.80
N MET A 94 -5.21 4.59 -2.97
CA MET A 94 -6.58 4.12 -3.12
C MET A 94 -7.27 4.75 -4.35
N GLU A 95 -7.08 6.05 -4.56
CA GLU A 95 -7.68 6.82 -5.67
C GLU A 95 -6.99 6.59 -7.01
N LYS A 96 -5.70 6.22 -7.01
CA LYS A 96 -5.00 5.80 -8.22
C LYS A 96 -5.79 4.68 -8.88
N PRO A 97 -6.37 4.86 -10.09
CA PRO A 97 -7.00 3.76 -10.80
C PRO A 97 -5.92 2.71 -11.05
N GLY A 98 -6.23 1.44 -10.74
CA GLY A 98 -5.33 0.33 -11.00
C GLY A 98 -4.86 0.47 -12.43
N ARG A 99 -3.53 0.52 -12.62
CA ARG A 99 -2.91 0.78 -13.90
C ARG A 99 -3.10 -0.46 -14.77
N GLY A 100 -4.34 -0.65 -15.22
CA GLY A 100 -4.76 -1.75 -16.04
C GLY A 100 -3.93 -1.75 -17.29
N GLU A 101 -3.10 -2.78 -17.39
CA GLU A 101 -2.82 -3.44 -18.66
C GLU A 101 -2.24 -2.55 -19.76
N LEU A 102 -0.92 -2.38 -19.73
CA LEU A 102 -0.19 -2.62 -20.98
C LEU A 102 0.39 -4.02 -20.91
N LEU A 103 -0.49 -5.03 -20.95
CA LEU A 103 -0.13 -6.28 -21.61
C LEU A 103 0.21 -5.88 -23.05
N GLN A 104 1.49 -5.62 -23.29
CA GLN A 104 2.04 -5.74 -24.61
C GLN A 104 2.03 -7.23 -24.92
N GLY A 105 0.84 -7.74 -25.27
CA GLY A 105 0.61 -9.04 -25.82
C GLY A 105 1.34 -9.14 -27.15
N LYS A 106 2.66 -9.37 -27.10
CA LYS A 106 3.39 -10.00 -28.20
C LYS A 106 3.36 -11.50 -27.97
N LEU A 107 2.16 -12.08 -28.09
CA LEU A 107 1.99 -13.49 -28.36
C LEU A 107 2.37 -13.72 -29.83
N ASN A 108 3.66 -13.59 -30.17
CA ASN A 108 4.13 -13.98 -31.49
C ASN A 108 4.26 -15.52 -31.49
N LYS A 109 3.21 -16.15 -32.02
CA LYS A 109 3.13 -17.55 -32.42
C LYS A 109 4.48 -18.06 -32.95
N LYS A 110 5.06 -19.05 -32.26
CA LYS A 110 6.05 -19.97 -32.85
C LYS A 110 5.35 -20.75 -33.98
N GLN A 111 5.36 -20.22 -35.20
CA GLN A 111 4.92 -20.97 -36.37
C GLN A 111 6.10 -21.82 -36.84
N ARG A 112 5.97 -23.14 -36.66
CA ARG A 112 6.90 -24.15 -37.18
C ARG A 112 6.86 -24.08 -38.70
N VAL A 113 7.96 -23.67 -39.33
CA VAL A 113 8.15 -23.79 -40.77
C VAL A 113 8.61 -25.22 -41.07
N THR A 114 7.78 -25.97 -41.78
CA THR A 114 8.23 -27.13 -42.57
C THR A 114 8.36 -26.66 -44.02
N PRO A 115 9.57 -26.64 -44.60
CA PRO A 115 9.71 -26.64 -46.04
C PRO A 115 9.58 -28.08 -46.58
N ALA A 116 8.94 -28.15 -47.73
CA ALA A 116 8.67 -29.35 -48.51
C ALA A 116 9.92 -29.88 -49.21
N GLU A 117 9.94 -31.19 -49.44
CA GLU A 117 10.49 -31.80 -50.67
C GLU A 117 9.51 -32.89 -51.13
#